data_AF-A0A355HB92-F1
#
_entry.id   AF-A0A355HB92-F1
#
_cell.length_a   1.000
_cell.length_b   1.000
_cell.length_c   1.000
_cell.angle_alpha   90.00
_cell.angle_beta   90.00
_cell.angle_gamma   90.00
#
_symmetry.space_group_name_H-M   'P 1'
#
loop_
_entity.id
_entity.type
_entity.pdbx_description
1 polymer ?
#
loop_
_entity_poly.entity_id
_entity_poly.type
_entity_poly.pdbx_seq_one_letter_code
_entity_poly.pdbx_strand_id
1 'polypeptide(L)'
;MSLRLPLRLIFFVFAGILLFTGCSSFPGSKPSTLTTSQLENLRKSKGNYHFSGRILFKHPKGKHSGELALQISRNSELKLSIFTPFVGSLIYELRASNNKILILNFQEKNFVLADNNQETRQTWLGMDISLTELKWLILGQLPEKTPAWRRKKLSGGELLLTQGTTEIRLRFNASGQIETMHKFLEGLLEFRARIPIYQKHYDLPFPRKISIEDYSGNSKWLMVFSEIQTPSGTMKALDLKPPPNLRQLKSNQ
;
A
#
# COMPACT_ATOMS: atom_id res chain seq x y z
N MET A 1 -36.16 -15.36 53.98
CA MET A 1 -35.64 -16.08 52.79
C MET A 1 -34.40 -15.33 52.29
N SER A 2 -33.23 -15.83 52.64
CA SER A 2 -31.93 -15.34 52.16
C SER A 2 -31.17 -16.56 51.68
N LEU A 3 -30.96 -16.68 50.36
CA LEU A 3 -30.05 -17.67 49.81
C LEU A 3 -28.80 -16.92 49.32
N ARG A 4 -27.78 -16.91 50.17
CA ARG A 4 -26.40 -16.62 49.77
C ARG A 4 -25.85 -17.88 49.10
N LEU A 5 -25.71 -17.87 47.77
CA LEU A 5 -24.90 -18.88 47.09
C LEU A 5 -23.41 -18.56 47.30
N PRO A 6 -22.56 -19.55 47.66
CA PRO A 6 -21.15 -19.31 47.91
C PRO A 6 -20.37 -19.12 46.61
N LEU A 7 -19.65 -18.00 46.55
CA LEU A 7 -18.80 -17.48 45.47
C LEU A 7 -17.56 -18.35 45.14
N ARG A 8 -17.59 -19.67 45.41
CA ARG A 8 -16.44 -20.58 45.28
C ARG A 8 -16.64 -21.75 44.31
N LEU A 9 -17.82 -21.90 43.68
CA LEU A 9 -18.05 -22.98 42.71
C LEU A 9 -18.07 -22.55 41.23
N ILE A 10 -17.93 -21.26 40.92
CA ILE A 10 -17.90 -20.77 39.53
C ILE A 10 -16.48 -20.80 38.94
N PHE A 11 -15.44 -20.96 39.77
CA PHE A 11 -14.05 -20.92 39.32
C PHE A 11 -13.52 -22.23 38.70
N PHE A 12 -14.23 -23.36 38.82
CA PHE A 12 -13.76 -24.64 38.30
C PHE A 12 -14.41 -25.10 36.99
N VAL A 13 -15.45 -24.39 36.50
CA VAL A 13 -16.04 -24.70 35.17
C VAL A 13 -15.35 -23.91 34.05
N PHE A 14 -14.68 -22.79 34.36
CA PHE A 14 -13.93 -22.01 33.37
C PHE A 14 -12.49 -22.49 33.11
N ALA A 15 -11.94 -23.37 33.97
CA ALA A 15 -10.59 -23.92 33.79
C ALA A 15 -10.54 -25.17 32.88
N GLY A 16 -11.69 -25.69 32.42
CA GLY A 16 -11.78 -26.92 31.63
C GLY A 16 -11.99 -26.75 30.12
N ILE A 17 -12.21 -25.52 29.62
CA ILE A 17 -12.53 -25.25 28.19
C ILE A 17 -11.49 -24.30 27.55
N LEU A 18 -10.26 -24.29 28.07
CA LEU A 18 -9.15 -23.48 27.52
C LEU A 18 -7.96 -24.31 27.00
N LEU A 19 -8.19 -25.58 26.64
CA LEU A 19 -7.14 -26.49 26.16
C LEU A 19 -7.43 -27.20 24.82
N PHE A 20 -8.35 -26.69 24.00
CA PHE A 20 -8.54 -27.18 22.63
C PHE A 20 -8.74 -26.10 21.57
N THR A 21 -8.10 -24.93 21.70
CA THR A 21 -7.78 -24.16 20.49
C THR A 21 -6.52 -24.75 19.89
N GLY A 22 -6.69 -25.89 19.22
CA GLY A 22 -5.69 -26.37 18.28
C GLY A 22 -5.33 -25.23 17.34
N CYS A 23 -4.05 -24.94 17.23
CA CYS A 23 -3.53 -24.12 16.15
C CYS A 23 -3.96 -24.81 14.85
N SER A 24 -5.06 -24.36 14.24
CA SER A 24 -5.31 -24.58 12.83
C SER A 24 -4.36 -23.68 12.07
N SER A 25 -3.07 -24.05 12.09
CA SER A 25 -2.18 -23.73 11.00
C SER A 25 -2.76 -24.41 9.77
N PHE A 26 -3.63 -23.69 9.05
CA PHE A 26 -3.90 -24.01 7.66
C PHE A 26 -2.53 -24.12 7.01
N PRO A 27 -2.14 -25.29 6.46
CA PRO A 27 -0.94 -25.35 5.66
C PRO A 27 -1.21 -24.44 4.47
N GLY A 28 -0.66 -23.23 4.50
CA GLY A 28 -0.56 -22.39 3.33
C GLY A 28 0.03 -23.30 2.24
N SER A 29 -0.74 -23.52 1.18
CA SER A 29 -0.29 -24.32 0.04
C SER A 29 1.13 -23.89 -0.29
N LYS A 30 2.09 -24.84 -0.30
CA LYS A 30 3.46 -24.56 -0.76
C LYS A 30 3.33 -23.71 -2.03
N PRO A 31 3.95 -22.52 -2.09
CA PRO A 31 3.84 -21.69 -3.27
C PRO A 31 4.25 -22.55 -4.47
N SER A 32 3.39 -22.65 -5.49
CA SER A 32 3.76 -23.33 -6.72
C SER A 32 5.10 -22.77 -7.19
N THR A 33 6.04 -23.67 -7.51
CA THR A 33 7.37 -23.27 -7.95
C THR A 33 7.23 -22.37 -9.16
N LEU A 34 7.60 -21.09 -9.02
CA LEU A 34 7.55 -20.15 -10.13
C LEU A 34 8.48 -20.63 -11.25
N THR A 35 8.07 -20.42 -12.50
CA THR A 35 8.98 -20.60 -13.62
C THR A 35 10.09 -19.56 -13.57
N THR A 36 11.24 -19.85 -14.18
CA THR A 36 12.36 -18.89 -14.28
C THR A 36 11.92 -17.57 -14.91
N SER A 37 11.05 -17.61 -15.92
CA SER A 37 10.52 -16.40 -16.58
C SER A 37 9.61 -15.59 -15.65
N GLN A 38 8.81 -16.24 -14.81
CA GLN A 38 8.01 -15.55 -13.79
C GLN A 38 8.90 -14.88 -12.76
N LEU A 39 9.92 -15.57 -12.24
CA LEU A 39 10.85 -15.02 -11.28
C LEU A 39 11.63 -13.81 -11.84
N GLU A 40 12.08 -13.89 -13.09
CA GLU A 40 12.72 -12.77 -13.79
C GLU A 40 11.80 -11.57 -13.98
N ASN A 41 10.52 -11.81 -14.28
CA ASN A 41 9.54 -10.72 -14.35
C ASN A 41 9.34 -10.05 -13.00
N LEU A 42 9.34 -10.80 -11.90
CA LEU A 42 9.25 -10.24 -10.54
C LEU A 42 10.47 -9.41 -10.20
N ARG A 43 11.68 -9.90 -10.50
CA ARG A 43 12.95 -9.14 -10.33
C ARG A 43 12.93 -7.83 -11.10
N LYS A 44 12.33 -7.82 -12.30
CA LYS A 44 12.24 -6.63 -13.16
C LYS A 44 11.02 -5.76 -12.86
N SER A 45 10.26 -6.03 -11.80
CA SER A 45 9.04 -5.29 -11.45
C SER A 45 7.94 -5.32 -12.55
N LYS A 46 7.93 -6.37 -13.38
CA LYS A 46 7.03 -6.59 -14.53
C LYS A 46 5.91 -7.59 -14.24
N GLY A 47 5.73 -8.00 -12.99
CA GLY A 47 4.65 -8.89 -12.57
C GLY A 47 3.33 -8.19 -12.26
N ASN A 48 2.31 -8.99 -11.93
CA ASN A 48 1.15 -8.55 -11.17
C ASN A 48 1.38 -8.90 -9.70
N TYR A 49 0.88 -8.06 -8.80
CA TYR A 49 1.10 -8.22 -7.37
C TYR A 49 -0.19 -8.01 -6.62
N HIS A 50 -0.47 -8.89 -5.66
CA HIS A 50 -1.43 -8.67 -4.60
C HIS A 50 -0.67 -8.61 -3.26
N PHE A 51 -0.96 -7.59 -2.47
CA PHE A 51 -0.45 -7.43 -1.13
C PHE A 51 -1.63 -7.38 -0.17
N SER A 52 -1.53 -8.11 0.93
CA SER A 52 -2.44 -7.97 2.07
C SER A 52 -1.70 -7.43 3.27
N GLY A 53 -2.39 -6.76 4.18
CA GLY A 53 -1.77 -6.25 5.40
C GLY A 53 -2.63 -5.23 6.11
N ARG A 54 -1.99 -4.22 6.70
CA ARG A 54 -2.66 -3.13 7.41
C ARG A 54 -2.22 -1.79 6.88
N ILE A 55 -3.13 -0.83 6.91
CA ILE A 55 -2.86 0.54 6.51
C ILE A 55 -3.35 1.53 7.57
N LEU A 56 -2.59 2.62 7.68
CA LEU A 56 -3.03 3.89 8.20
C LEU A 56 -2.82 4.94 7.11
N PHE A 57 -3.92 5.54 6.67
CA PHE A 57 -3.94 6.68 5.78
C PHE A 57 -4.48 7.88 6.55
N LYS A 58 -3.65 8.91 6.72
CA LYS A 58 -3.99 10.18 7.36
C LYS A 58 -3.95 11.27 6.29
N HIS A 59 -4.97 12.10 6.29
CA HIS A 59 -5.15 13.27 5.44
C HIS A 59 -5.66 14.42 6.33
N PRO A 60 -5.42 15.70 6.00
CA PRO A 60 -5.97 16.83 6.78
C PRO A 60 -7.49 16.75 7.01
N LYS A 61 -8.23 16.20 6.03
CA LYS A 61 -9.69 16.06 6.10
C LYS A 61 -10.17 14.77 6.78
N GLY A 62 -9.28 13.83 7.13
CA GLY A 62 -9.73 12.56 7.70
C GLY A 62 -8.65 11.49 7.84
N LYS A 63 -8.99 10.41 8.51
CA LYS A 63 -8.09 9.29 8.78
C LYS A 63 -8.82 7.97 8.51
N HIS A 64 -8.22 7.13 7.68
CA HIS A 64 -8.66 5.76 7.43
C HIS A 64 -7.62 4.77 7.95
N SER A 65 -8.07 3.74 8.65
CA SER A 65 -7.20 2.66 9.11
C SER A 65 -7.95 1.34 9.11
N GLY A 66 -7.26 0.27 8.75
CA GLY A 66 -7.86 -1.04 8.68
C GLY A 66 -6.97 -2.08 8.02
N GLU A 67 -7.59 -3.19 7.66
CA GLU A 67 -6.97 -4.21 6.82
C GLU A 67 -6.87 -3.68 5.38
N LEU A 68 -5.77 -4.01 4.72
CA LEU A 68 -5.38 -3.54 3.40
C LEU A 68 -5.39 -4.72 2.44
N ALA A 69 -6.06 -4.55 1.30
CA ALA A 69 -5.78 -5.32 0.09
C ALA A 69 -5.31 -4.36 -1.00
N LEU A 70 -4.17 -4.66 -1.61
CA LEU A 70 -3.55 -3.83 -2.62
C LEU A 70 -3.20 -4.67 -3.84
N GLN A 71 -3.63 -4.21 -5.01
CA GLN A 71 -3.38 -4.84 -6.29
C GLN A 71 -2.61 -3.88 -7.17
N ILE A 72 -1.54 -4.37 -7.80
CA ILE A 72 -0.74 -3.63 -8.77
C ILE A 72 -0.59 -4.48 -10.02
N SER A 73 -1.07 -3.97 -11.14
CA SER A 73 -0.90 -4.65 -12.42
C SER A 73 0.49 -4.42 -13.00
N ARG A 74 0.89 -5.25 -13.97
CA ARG A 74 2.13 -5.06 -14.73
C ARG A 74 2.23 -3.67 -15.37
N ASN A 75 1.08 -3.10 -15.77
CA ASN A 75 0.96 -1.77 -16.39
C ASN A 75 0.86 -0.63 -15.37
N SER A 76 1.05 -0.93 -14.08
CA SER A 76 0.99 0.02 -12.95
C SER A 76 -0.40 0.59 -12.67
N GLU A 77 -1.47 -0.12 -13.07
CA GLU A 77 -2.80 0.14 -12.52
C GLU A 77 -2.83 -0.32 -11.06
N LEU A 78 -3.45 0.47 -10.20
CA LEU A 78 -3.47 0.25 -8.76
C LEU A 78 -4.91 0.19 -8.26
N LYS A 79 -5.20 -0.82 -7.42
CA LYS A 79 -6.41 -0.89 -6.62
C LYS A 79 -6.02 -1.12 -5.16
N LEU A 80 -6.34 -0.15 -4.30
CA LEU A 80 -6.12 -0.20 -2.86
C LEU A 80 -7.48 -0.19 -2.18
N SER A 81 -7.75 -1.20 -1.37
CA SER A 81 -8.99 -1.37 -0.62
C SER A 81 -8.68 -1.43 0.87
N ILE A 82 -9.44 -0.68 1.69
CA ILE A 82 -9.32 -0.63 3.15
C ILE A 82 -10.60 -1.21 3.76
N PHE A 83 -10.44 -2.18 4.66
CA PHE A 83 -11.54 -2.88 5.31
C PHE A 83 -11.54 -2.66 6.83
N THR A 84 -12.72 -2.75 7.45
CA THR A 84 -12.80 -2.76 8.92
C THR A 84 -12.13 -4.03 9.49
N PRO A 85 -11.36 -3.92 10.59
CA PRO A 85 -10.65 -5.07 11.16
C PRO A 85 -11.54 -6.24 11.64
N PHE A 86 -12.80 -5.99 12.00
CA PHE A 86 -13.66 -7.00 12.64
C PHE A 86 -14.73 -7.58 11.71
N VAL A 87 -15.34 -6.75 10.88
CA VAL A 87 -16.50 -7.14 10.04
C VAL A 87 -16.06 -7.37 8.58
N GLY A 88 -14.82 -7.00 8.22
CA GLY A 88 -14.31 -7.13 6.86
C GLY A 88 -15.05 -6.24 5.86
N SER A 89 -15.77 -5.22 6.33
CA SER A 89 -16.54 -4.33 5.46
C SER A 89 -15.60 -3.35 4.76
N LEU A 90 -15.75 -3.19 3.45
CA LEU A 90 -15.00 -2.22 2.66
C LEU A 90 -15.42 -0.80 3.07
N ILE A 91 -14.46 0.01 3.52
CA ILE A 91 -14.71 1.39 3.98
C ILE A 91 -14.17 2.44 3.02
N TYR A 92 -13.07 2.13 2.33
CA TYR A 92 -12.42 3.05 1.42
C TYR A 92 -11.77 2.27 0.29
N GLU A 93 -11.84 2.79 -0.93
CA GLU A 93 -11.15 2.20 -2.07
C GLU A 93 -10.59 3.27 -3.00
N LEU A 94 -9.33 3.11 -3.36
CA LEU A 94 -8.63 3.90 -4.35
C LEU A 94 -8.36 3.02 -5.57
N ARG A 95 -8.85 3.43 -6.74
CA ARG A 95 -8.52 2.84 -8.04
C ARG A 95 -7.83 3.89 -8.88
N ALA A 96 -6.66 3.58 -9.40
CA ALA A 96 -5.89 4.54 -10.18
C ALA A 96 -5.23 3.89 -11.39
N SER A 97 -5.44 4.50 -12.55
CA SER A 97 -4.66 4.26 -13.77
C SER A 97 -3.77 5.47 -14.04
N ASN A 98 -2.95 5.43 -15.09
CA ASN A 98 -2.10 6.58 -15.44
C ASN A 98 -2.88 7.86 -15.73
N ASN A 99 -4.16 7.76 -16.12
CA ASN A 99 -4.94 8.90 -16.59
C ASN A 99 -6.05 9.31 -15.61
N LYS A 100 -6.56 8.38 -14.80
CA LYS A 100 -7.74 8.61 -13.96
C LYS A 100 -7.54 8.04 -12.56
N ILE A 101 -8.16 8.71 -11.61
CA ILE A 101 -8.27 8.26 -10.22
C ILE A 101 -9.74 8.22 -9.82
N LEU A 102 -10.14 7.11 -9.19
CA LEU A 102 -11.45 6.92 -8.59
C LEU A 102 -11.24 6.62 -7.11
N ILE A 103 -11.81 7.47 -6.27
CA ILE A 103 -11.80 7.32 -4.81
C ILE A 103 -13.22 7.05 -4.38
N LEU A 104 -13.43 5.97 -3.64
CA LEU A 104 -14.72 5.53 -3.14
C LEU A 104 -14.67 5.57 -1.60
N ASN A 105 -15.46 6.44 -0.99
CA ASN A 105 -15.65 6.47 0.46
C ASN A 105 -17.01 5.86 0.79
N PHE A 106 -16.99 4.60 1.23
CA PHE A 106 -18.21 3.86 1.56
C PHE A 106 -18.81 4.31 2.90
N GLN A 107 -18.00 4.89 3.79
CA GLN A 107 -18.48 5.39 5.08
C GLN A 107 -19.33 6.65 4.89
N GLU A 108 -18.86 7.57 4.05
CA GLU A 108 -19.57 8.82 3.72
C GLU A 108 -20.51 8.70 2.52
N LYS A 109 -20.59 7.50 1.91
CA LYS A 109 -21.40 7.19 0.73
C LYS A 109 -21.14 8.12 -0.45
N ASN A 110 -19.88 8.43 -0.69
CA ASN A 110 -19.48 9.35 -1.74
C ASN A 110 -18.29 8.84 -2.58
N PHE A 111 -18.06 9.47 -3.72
CA PHE A 111 -16.93 9.17 -4.58
C PHE A 111 -16.37 10.38 -5.30
N VAL A 112 -15.11 10.28 -5.75
CA VAL A 112 -14.44 11.25 -6.61
C VAL A 112 -13.90 10.52 -7.82
N LEU A 113 -14.23 10.99 -9.02
CA LEU A 113 -13.62 10.56 -10.27
C LEU A 113 -12.95 11.77 -10.93
N ALA A 114 -11.64 11.72 -11.12
CA ALA A 114 -10.85 12.85 -11.60
C ALA A 114 -9.66 12.39 -12.46
N ASP A 115 -9.01 13.35 -13.13
CA ASP A 115 -7.75 13.11 -13.83
C ASP A 115 -6.63 12.82 -12.83
N ASN A 116 -5.76 11.86 -13.17
CA ASN A 116 -4.60 11.51 -12.36
C ASN A 116 -3.43 12.49 -12.62
N ASN A 117 -3.60 13.73 -12.17
CA ASN A 117 -2.59 14.78 -12.22
C ASN A 117 -2.09 15.15 -10.81
N GLN A 118 -1.12 16.05 -10.75
CA GLN A 118 -0.50 16.48 -9.49
C GLN A 118 -1.52 17.06 -8.50
N GLU A 119 -2.34 18.01 -8.95
CA GLU A 119 -3.34 18.70 -8.12
C GLU A 119 -4.34 17.71 -7.50
N THR A 120 -4.88 16.78 -8.29
CA THR A 120 -5.80 15.76 -7.82
C THR A 120 -5.14 14.87 -6.77
N ARG A 121 -3.87 14.47 -6.98
CA ARG A 121 -3.14 13.64 -6.01
C ARG A 121 -2.88 14.39 -4.71
N GLN A 122 -2.43 15.64 -4.77
CA GLN A 122 -2.25 16.46 -3.56
C GLN A 122 -3.57 16.63 -2.80
N THR A 123 -4.65 16.92 -3.53
CA THR A 123 -5.98 17.19 -2.95
C THR A 123 -6.58 15.97 -2.25
N TRP A 124 -6.45 14.79 -2.85
CA TRP A 124 -7.18 13.60 -2.40
C TRP A 124 -6.31 12.52 -1.76
N LEU A 125 -5.03 12.45 -2.13
CA LEU A 125 -4.05 11.53 -1.54
C LEU A 125 -3.18 12.22 -0.47
N GLY A 126 -3.30 13.55 -0.35
CA GLY A 126 -2.56 14.38 0.58
C GLY A 126 -1.12 14.71 0.17
N MET A 127 -0.68 14.20 -0.98
CA MET A 127 0.68 14.36 -1.50
C MET A 127 0.71 14.06 -3.00
N ASP A 128 1.62 14.71 -3.73
CA ASP A 128 1.86 14.37 -5.14
C ASP A 128 2.72 13.09 -5.26
N ILE A 129 2.11 11.92 -5.08
CA ILE A 129 2.76 10.63 -5.29
C ILE A 129 2.24 9.92 -6.53
N SER A 130 3.05 9.84 -7.58
CA SER A 130 2.63 9.18 -8.83
C SER A 130 2.52 7.66 -8.67
N LEU A 131 1.77 6.98 -9.55
CA LEU A 131 1.67 5.51 -9.52
C LEU A 131 3.00 4.82 -9.77
N THR A 132 3.85 5.45 -10.56
CA THR A 132 5.21 4.94 -10.82
C THR A 132 6.05 5.01 -9.53
N GLU A 133 6.04 6.15 -8.85
CA GLU A 133 6.73 6.35 -7.57
C GLU A 133 6.20 5.39 -6.50
N LEU A 134 4.88 5.28 -6.38
CA LEU A 134 4.23 4.39 -5.43
C LEU A 134 4.59 2.92 -5.69
N LYS A 135 4.62 2.50 -6.97
CA LYS A 135 5.07 1.15 -7.35
C LYS A 135 6.52 0.90 -6.96
N TRP A 136 7.43 1.86 -7.15
CA TRP A 136 8.82 1.71 -6.70
C TRP A 136 8.91 1.50 -5.20
N LEU A 137 8.16 2.27 -4.43
CA LEU A 137 8.12 2.14 -2.97
C LEU A 137 7.51 0.81 -2.53
N ILE A 138 6.39 0.38 -3.11
CA ILE A 138 5.72 -0.88 -2.73
C ILE A 138 6.57 -2.10 -3.07
N LEU A 139 7.31 -2.06 -4.18
CA LEU A 139 8.22 -3.13 -4.55
C LEU A 139 9.60 -2.99 -3.91
N GLY A 140 9.90 -1.84 -3.28
CA GLY A 140 11.23 -1.46 -2.77
C GLY A 140 12.31 -1.40 -3.86
N GLN A 141 11.87 -1.45 -5.12
CA GLN A 141 12.56 -1.63 -6.39
C GLN A 141 12.66 -0.32 -7.20
N LEU A 142 13.85 0.16 -7.58
CA LEU A 142 13.93 1.10 -8.72
C LEU A 142 14.27 0.29 -10.00
N PRO A 143 13.51 0.42 -11.09
CA PRO A 143 13.84 -0.26 -12.35
C PRO A 143 15.22 0.15 -12.87
N GLU A 144 15.90 -0.74 -13.60
CA GLU A 144 17.22 -0.46 -14.20
C GLU A 144 17.22 0.77 -15.11
N LYS A 145 16.10 1.06 -15.78
CA LYS A 145 15.92 2.24 -16.62
C LYS A 145 14.69 3.02 -16.19
N THR A 146 14.81 4.35 -16.17
CA THR A 146 13.72 5.30 -15.90
C THR A 146 13.72 6.31 -17.03
N PRO A 147 13.13 6.00 -18.19
CA PRO A 147 13.32 6.78 -19.43
C PRO A 147 12.88 8.24 -19.31
N ALA A 148 11.89 8.53 -18.47
CA ALA A 148 11.43 9.91 -18.21
C ALA A 148 12.33 10.71 -17.25
N TRP A 149 13.34 10.08 -16.64
CA TRP A 149 14.16 10.65 -15.58
C TRP A 149 15.64 10.60 -15.93
N ARG A 150 16.33 11.74 -15.82
CA ARG A 150 17.80 11.74 -15.86
C ARG A 150 18.34 11.25 -14.53
N ARG A 151 19.45 10.51 -14.57
CA ARG A 151 20.07 9.90 -13.39
C ARG A 151 21.42 10.51 -13.10
N LYS A 152 21.70 10.78 -11.83
CA LYS A 152 23.02 11.18 -11.35
C LYS A 152 23.29 10.54 -10.00
N LYS A 153 24.42 9.86 -9.84
CA LYS A 153 24.89 9.42 -8.53
C LYS A 153 25.52 10.63 -7.83
N LEU A 154 25.08 10.93 -6.61
CA LEU A 154 25.63 11.98 -5.77
C LEU A 154 26.84 11.47 -4.98
N SER A 155 27.68 12.39 -4.50
CA SER A 155 28.88 12.08 -3.70
C SER A 155 28.55 11.29 -2.43
N GLY A 156 27.38 11.54 -1.82
CA GLY A 156 26.88 10.82 -0.65
C GLY A 156 26.32 9.42 -0.94
N GLY A 157 26.49 8.89 -2.15
CA GLY A 157 26.01 7.56 -2.54
C GLY A 157 24.53 7.51 -2.94
N GLU A 158 23.78 8.59 -2.72
CA GLU A 158 22.38 8.71 -3.16
C GLU A 158 22.27 8.79 -4.68
N LEU A 159 21.15 8.29 -5.21
CA LEU A 159 20.77 8.46 -6.60
C LEU A 159 19.80 9.64 -6.72
N LEU A 160 20.17 10.63 -7.53
CA LEU A 160 19.30 11.72 -7.94
C LEU A 160 18.62 11.38 -9.27
N LEU A 161 17.30 11.46 -9.29
CA LEU A 161 16.46 11.46 -10.48
C LEU A 161 15.92 12.86 -10.72
N THR A 162 16.01 13.39 -11.93
CA THR A 162 15.47 14.71 -12.28
C THR A 162 14.56 14.65 -13.50
N GLN A 163 13.40 15.31 -13.41
CA GLN A 163 12.44 15.50 -14.50
C GLN A 163 11.79 16.88 -14.39
N GLY A 164 12.14 17.81 -15.29
CA GLY A 164 11.68 19.20 -15.18
C GLY A 164 12.15 19.85 -13.88
N THR A 165 11.23 20.41 -13.10
CA THR A 165 11.47 20.99 -11.76
C THR A 165 11.38 19.97 -10.62
N THR A 166 11.08 18.71 -10.93
CA THR A 166 10.94 17.63 -9.96
C THR A 166 12.26 16.90 -9.75
N GLU A 167 12.67 16.76 -8.50
CA GLU A 167 13.80 15.93 -8.08
C GLU A 167 13.34 14.78 -7.20
N ILE A 168 13.91 13.60 -7.36
CA ILE A 168 13.75 12.48 -6.43
C ILE A 168 15.15 12.02 -6.00
N ARG A 169 15.40 12.01 -4.70
CA ARG A 169 16.63 11.50 -4.09
C ARG A 169 16.35 10.17 -3.43
N LEU A 170 17.11 9.14 -3.83
CA LEU A 170 16.97 7.77 -3.36
C LEU A 170 18.25 7.33 -2.66
N ARG A 171 18.08 6.70 -1.49
CA ARG A 171 19.14 5.94 -0.82
C ARG A 171 18.80 4.47 -0.91
N PHE A 172 19.79 3.64 -1.17
CA PHE A 172 19.65 2.20 -1.22
C PHE A 172 20.39 1.55 -0.04
N ASN A 173 19.86 0.46 0.47
CA ASN A 173 20.56 -0.38 1.42
C ASN A 173 21.70 -1.16 0.71
N ALA A 174 22.51 -1.89 1.48
CA ALA A 174 23.64 -2.67 0.95
C ALA A 174 23.22 -3.76 -0.07
N SER A 175 21.96 -4.20 -0.02
CA SER A 175 21.39 -5.18 -0.94
C SER A 175 20.74 -4.56 -2.18
N GLY A 176 20.78 -3.23 -2.34
CA GLY A 176 20.28 -2.50 -3.51
C GLY A 176 18.78 -2.20 -3.48
N GLN A 177 18.08 -2.37 -2.36
CA GLN A 177 16.67 -1.97 -2.23
C GLN A 177 16.56 -0.54 -1.68
N ILE A 178 15.47 0.15 -2.03
CA ILE A 178 15.20 1.54 -1.62
C ILE A 178 15.04 1.63 -0.10
N GLU A 179 15.96 2.28 0.60
CA GLU A 179 15.83 2.54 2.04
C GLU A 179 15.03 3.82 2.30
N THR A 180 15.35 4.88 1.56
CA THR A 180 14.66 6.17 1.64
C THR A 180 14.45 6.79 0.27
N MET A 181 13.37 7.55 0.14
CA MET A 181 13.05 8.35 -1.04
C MET A 181 12.55 9.72 -0.60
N HIS A 182 13.13 10.79 -1.13
CA HIS A 182 12.65 12.16 -0.93
C HIS A 182 12.28 12.75 -2.28
N LYS A 183 11.07 13.32 -2.39
CA LYS A 183 10.63 14.04 -3.59
C LYS A 183 10.65 15.54 -3.31
N PHE A 184 11.18 16.29 -4.26
CA PHE A 184 11.20 17.74 -4.25
C PHE A 184 10.53 18.27 -5.51
N LEU A 185 9.82 19.39 -5.37
CA LEU A 185 9.27 20.17 -6.47
C LEU A 185 9.79 21.60 -6.32
N GLU A 186 10.47 22.11 -7.35
CA GLU A 186 11.03 23.48 -7.33
C GLU A 186 11.96 23.72 -6.11
N GLY A 187 12.66 22.67 -5.67
CA GLY A 187 13.56 22.70 -4.51
C GLY A 187 12.87 22.54 -3.15
N LEU A 188 11.54 22.56 -3.09
CA LEU A 188 10.77 22.33 -1.86
C LEU A 188 10.51 20.85 -1.65
N LEU A 189 10.68 20.37 -0.41
CA LEU A 189 10.38 18.98 -0.06
C LEU A 189 8.86 18.75 -0.13
N GLU A 190 8.42 17.85 -1.00
CA GLU A 190 7.01 17.45 -1.11
C GLU A 190 6.69 16.34 -0.11
N PHE A 191 7.45 15.24 -0.18
CA PHE A 191 7.28 14.11 0.73
C PHE A 191 8.59 13.36 0.96
N ARG A 192 8.59 12.59 2.05
CA ARG A 192 9.62 11.59 2.38
C ARG A 192 8.99 10.22 2.54
N ALA A 193 9.66 9.19 2.04
CA ALA A 193 9.33 7.80 2.24
C ALA A 193 10.50 7.04 2.87
N ARG A 194 10.18 6.07 3.73
CA ARG A 194 11.13 5.18 4.40
C ARG A 194 10.63 3.74 4.34
N ILE A 195 11.53 2.81 4.05
CA ILE A 195 11.28 1.37 4.06
C ILE A 195 12.20 0.71 5.08
N PRO A 196 11.83 0.70 6.37
CA PRO A 196 12.71 0.24 7.43
C PRO A 196 12.90 -1.28 7.47
N ILE A 197 11.97 -2.06 6.91
CA ILE A 197 11.94 -3.51 7.07
C ILE A 197 11.49 -4.17 5.77
N TYR A 198 12.19 -5.24 5.38
CA TYR A 198 11.89 -6.11 4.25
C TYR A 198 11.52 -7.52 4.72
N GLN A 199 10.75 -8.23 3.90
CA GLN A 199 10.40 -9.64 4.03
C GLN A 199 10.76 -10.38 2.74
N LYS A 200 10.93 -11.69 2.81
CA LYS A 200 11.23 -12.51 1.63
C LYS A 200 9.96 -13.11 1.03
N HIS A 201 9.91 -13.12 -0.30
CA HIS A 201 8.91 -13.85 -1.07
C HIS A 201 9.59 -14.42 -2.33
N TYR A 202 9.65 -15.74 -2.46
CA TYR A 202 10.49 -16.43 -3.47
C TYR A 202 11.96 -15.98 -3.46
N ASP A 203 12.54 -15.82 -2.26
CA ASP A 203 13.89 -15.27 -2.03
C ASP A 203 14.13 -13.85 -2.53
N LEU A 204 13.11 -13.17 -3.05
CA LEU A 204 13.18 -11.77 -3.41
C LEU A 204 12.79 -10.90 -2.21
N PRO A 205 13.51 -9.78 -1.97
CA PRO A 205 13.18 -8.85 -0.92
C PRO A 205 12.01 -7.96 -1.34
N PHE A 206 10.96 -7.94 -0.52
CA PHE A 206 9.84 -7.03 -0.64
C PHE A 206 9.68 -6.21 0.65
N PRO A 207 9.25 -4.94 0.57
CA PRO A 207 8.92 -4.16 1.75
C PRO A 207 7.93 -4.88 2.67
N ARG A 208 8.24 -4.91 3.96
CA ARG A 208 7.31 -5.31 5.04
C ARG A 208 6.56 -4.10 5.57
N LYS A 209 7.23 -2.94 5.61
CA LYS A 209 6.71 -1.69 6.16
C LYS A 209 7.16 -0.53 5.31
N ILE A 210 6.23 0.36 4.98
CA ILE A 210 6.49 1.60 4.24
C ILE A 210 5.82 2.74 5.00
N SER A 211 6.57 3.82 5.23
CA SER A 211 6.02 5.08 5.75
C SER A 211 6.29 6.17 4.73
N ILE A 212 5.24 6.85 4.29
CA ILE A 212 5.29 8.03 3.40
C ILE A 212 4.61 9.17 4.14
N GLU A 213 5.27 10.32 4.20
CA GLU A 213 4.80 11.48 4.94
C GLU A 213 5.10 12.74 4.14
N ASP A 214 4.14 13.66 4.09
CA ASP A 214 4.38 14.98 3.52
C ASP A 214 5.32 15.82 4.40
N TYR A 215 5.79 16.96 3.89
CA TYR A 215 6.69 17.82 4.65
C TYR A 215 6.05 18.35 5.95
N SER A 216 4.72 18.52 5.98
CA SER A 216 4.00 19.09 7.11
C SER A 216 3.68 18.07 8.21
N GLY A 217 3.73 16.77 7.92
CA GLY A 217 3.31 15.70 8.84
C GLY A 217 1.78 15.54 8.96
N ASN A 218 1.01 16.26 8.14
CA ASN A 218 -0.44 16.20 8.13
C ASN A 218 -0.97 15.06 7.27
N SER A 219 -0.24 14.67 6.23
CA SER A 219 -0.55 13.56 5.34
C SER A 219 0.41 12.41 5.56
N LYS A 220 -0.12 11.20 5.82
CA LYS A 220 0.71 10.03 6.11
C LYS A 220 0.10 8.75 5.59
N TRP A 221 0.92 7.97 4.90
CA TRP A 221 0.63 6.60 4.50
C TRP A 221 1.58 5.67 5.25
N LEU A 222 1.03 4.83 6.11
CA LEU A 222 1.77 3.77 6.78
C LEU A 222 1.17 2.44 6.36
N MET A 223 1.91 1.69 5.55
CA MET A 223 1.51 0.37 5.07
C MET A 223 2.39 -0.69 5.72
N VAL A 224 1.78 -1.76 6.22
CA VAL A 224 2.45 -2.92 6.79
C VAL A 224 1.91 -4.17 6.10
N PHE A 225 2.69 -4.78 5.22
CA PHE A 225 2.24 -5.92 4.42
C PHE A 225 2.47 -7.23 5.16
N SER A 226 1.41 -8.03 5.35
CA SER A 226 1.50 -9.36 5.94
C SER A 226 1.79 -10.44 4.91
N GLU A 227 1.21 -10.31 3.71
CA GLU A 227 1.24 -11.33 2.66
C GLU A 227 1.47 -10.72 1.29
N ILE A 228 2.05 -11.53 0.40
CA ILE A 228 2.34 -11.17 -0.99
C ILE A 228 1.92 -12.36 -1.85
N GLN A 229 1.20 -12.09 -2.94
CA GLN A 229 0.90 -13.06 -3.97
C GLN A 229 1.27 -12.46 -5.33
N THR A 230 1.79 -13.30 -6.22
CA THR A 230 2.19 -12.91 -7.56
C THR A 230 1.44 -13.74 -8.59
N PRO A 231 0.15 -13.42 -8.84
CA PRO A 231 -0.67 -14.21 -9.74
C PRO A 231 -0.10 -14.22 -11.16
N SER A 232 -0.08 -15.41 -11.76
CA SER A 232 0.27 -15.60 -13.16
C SER A 232 -0.90 -15.22 -14.07
N GLY A 233 -0.60 -14.78 -15.29
CA GLY A 233 -1.62 -14.44 -16.30
C GLY A 233 -2.07 -12.98 -16.30
N THR A 234 -3.20 -12.73 -16.94
CA THR A 234 -3.75 -11.39 -17.13
C THR A 234 -4.62 -11.03 -15.92
N MET A 235 -4.27 -9.93 -15.24
CA MET A 235 -5.11 -9.35 -14.21
C MET A 235 -6.36 -8.73 -14.85
N LYS A 236 -7.51 -8.84 -14.20
CA LYS A 236 -8.72 -8.14 -14.64
C LYS A 236 -8.41 -6.64 -14.73
N ALA A 237 -8.79 -6.02 -15.85
CA ALA A 237 -8.60 -4.58 -16.05
C ALA A 237 -9.23 -3.78 -14.92
N LEU A 238 -8.57 -2.69 -14.53
CA LEU A 238 -9.07 -1.82 -13.47
C LEU A 238 -10.42 -1.20 -13.87
N ASP A 239 -11.45 -1.48 -13.08
CA ASP A 239 -12.77 -0.90 -13.28
C ASP A 239 -12.84 0.51 -12.69
N LEU A 240 -13.03 1.53 -13.52
CA LEU A 240 -13.18 2.92 -13.12
C LEU A 240 -14.64 3.39 -13.07
N LYS A 241 -15.61 2.46 -13.04
CA LYS A 241 -17.03 2.78 -12.83
C LYS A 241 -17.33 2.89 -11.34
N PRO A 242 -17.91 4.02 -10.87
CA PRO A 242 -18.36 4.14 -9.49
C PRO A 242 -19.58 3.24 -9.24
N PRO A 243 -19.71 2.65 -8.04
CA PRO A 243 -20.94 1.99 -7.62
C PRO A 243 -22.16 2.93 -7.68
N PRO A 244 -23.35 2.43 -8.09
CA PRO A 244 -24.54 3.28 -8.33
C PRO A 244 -25.12 3.92 -7.06
N ASN A 245 -24.76 3.42 -5.87
CA ASN A 245 -25.27 3.87 -4.58
C ASN A 245 -24.41 4.96 -3.91
N LEU A 246 -23.37 5.46 -4.58
CA LEU A 246 -22.49 6.52 -4.05
C LEU A 246 -22.76 7.84 -4.75
N ARG A 247 -22.67 8.95 -4.00
CA ARG A 247 -22.84 10.30 -4.51
C ARG A 247 -21.51 10.88 -4.99
N GLN A 248 -21.48 11.50 -6.16
CA GLN A 248 -20.26 12.15 -6.62
C GLN A 248 -19.99 13.42 -5.82
N LEU A 249 -18.80 13.53 -5.23
CA LEU A 249 -18.25 14.81 -4.80
C LEU A 249 -17.65 15.49 -6.03
N LYS A 250 -18.19 16.65 -6.37
CA LYS A 250 -17.49 17.57 -7.27
C LYS A 250 -16.45 18.28 -6.41
N SER A 251 -15.19 18.29 -6.85
CA SER A 251 -14.24 19.24 -6.27
C SER A 251 -14.85 20.61 -6.52
N ASN A 252 -15.13 21.38 -5.46
CA ASN A 252 -15.46 22.78 -5.64
C ASN A 252 -14.27 23.40 -6.36
N GLN A 253 -14.52 23.97 -7.53
CA GLN A 253 -13.59 24.87 -8.19
C GLN A 253 -13.34 26.08 -7.28
#